data_AF-A0A945N470-F1
#
_entry.id   AF-A0A945N470-F1
#
_cell.length_a   1.000
_cell.length_b   1.000
_cell.length_c   1.000
_cell.angle_alpha   90.00
_cell.angle_beta   90.00
_cell.angle_gamma   90.00
#
_symmetry.space_group_name_H-M   'P 1'
#
loop_
_entity.id
_entity.type
_entity.pdbx_description
1 polymer ?
#
loop_
_entity_poly.entity_id
_entity_poly.type
_entity_poly.pdbx_seq_one_letter_code
_entity_poly.pdbx_strand_id
1 'polypeptide(L)'
;MTTIPPNTTGKQLGLVIDLDTCVGCHACAVNCKEWNTGGHSAPLPDHDPFGQDTFGVWFNRVHTYECGEGADSRTVHFPRSCLHCETPACVEVCPTGASYKREEDGIVLVN
;
A
#
# COMPACT_ATOMS: atom_id res chain seq x y z
N MET A 1 -11.07 12.53 17.37
CA MET A 1 -9.75 12.90 17.91
C MET A 1 -8.74 11.96 17.30
N THR A 2 -7.63 12.51 16.84
CA THR A 2 -6.57 11.95 15.98
C THR A 2 -5.64 10.95 16.69
N THR A 3 -6.10 10.29 17.74
CA THR A 3 -5.26 9.44 18.59
C THR A 3 -5.27 7.99 18.13
N ILE A 4 -4.10 7.39 17.99
CA ILE A 4 -3.93 5.97 17.68
C ILE A 4 -4.41 5.16 18.89
N PRO A 5 -5.42 4.29 18.75
CA PRO A 5 -5.93 3.54 19.88
C PRO A 5 -4.97 2.39 20.26
N PRO A 6 -4.97 1.95 21.53
CA PRO A 6 -4.13 0.85 21.98
C PRO A 6 -4.62 -0.48 21.39
N ASN A 7 -3.69 -1.41 21.14
CA ASN A 7 -4.02 -2.75 20.69
C ASN A 7 -4.68 -3.55 21.84
N THR A 8 -5.94 -3.94 21.66
CA THR A 8 -6.75 -4.56 22.72
C THR A 8 -6.57 -6.07 22.82
N THR A 9 -6.05 -6.71 21.76
CA THR A 9 -5.93 -8.19 21.69
C THR A 9 -4.48 -8.68 21.79
N GLY A 10 -3.52 -7.77 21.64
CA GLY A 10 -2.09 -8.08 21.51
C GLY A 10 -1.70 -8.68 20.15
N LYS A 11 -2.63 -8.82 19.20
CA LYS A 11 -2.35 -9.35 17.86
C LYS A 11 -1.97 -8.22 16.93
N GLN A 12 -0.91 -8.38 16.14
CA GLN A 12 -0.50 -7.41 15.12
C GLN A 12 -0.30 -8.16 13.80
N LEU A 13 -1.06 -7.78 12.77
CA LEU A 13 -0.89 -8.36 11.43
C LEU A 13 0.21 -7.62 10.66
N GLY A 14 0.98 -8.37 9.87
CA GLY A 14 2.04 -7.84 9.02
C GLY A 14 2.07 -8.55 7.68
N LEU A 15 2.50 -7.81 6.65
CA LEU A 15 2.73 -8.33 5.30
C LEU A 15 4.23 -8.22 5.00
N VAL A 16 4.84 -9.34 4.62
CA VAL A 16 6.24 -9.39 4.19
C VAL A 16 6.28 -9.74 2.71
N ILE A 17 6.99 -8.93 1.94
CA ILE A 17 7.22 -9.13 0.51
C ILE A 17 8.72 -9.35 0.33
N ASP A 18 9.08 -10.54 -0.14
CA ASP A 18 10.46 -10.85 -0.53
C ASP A 18 10.77 -10.19 -1.88
N LEU A 19 11.74 -9.29 -1.87
CA LEU A 19 12.16 -8.54 -3.06
C LEU A 19 13.15 -9.33 -3.93
N ASP A 20 13.81 -10.35 -3.38
CA ASP A 20 14.77 -11.17 -4.14
C ASP A 20 14.06 -12.07 -5.16
N THR A 21 12.79 -12.41 -4.90
CA THR A 21 11.93 -13.21 -5.78
C THR A 21 10.94 -12.38 -6.58
N CYS A 22 10.86 -11.07 -6.34
CA CYS A 22 9.92 -10.20 -7.03
C CYS A 22 10.39 -9.90 -8.46
N VAL A 23 9.70 -10.48 -9.45
CA VAL A 23 10.00 -10.31 -10.88
C VAL A 23 9.19 -9.19 -11.56
N GLY A 24 8.50 -8.35 -10.77
CA GLY A 24 7.71 -7.25 -11.33
C GLY A 24 6.53 -7.69 -12.21
N CYS A 25 5.91 -8.85 -11.96
CA CYS A 25 4.84 -9.38 -12.81
C CYS A 25 3.49 -8.63 -12.73
N HIS A 26 3.36 -7.65 -11.82
CA HIS A 26 2.14 -6.87 -11.58
C HIS A 26 0.88 -7.65 -11.14
N ALA A 27 0.94 -8.97 -10.93
CA ALA A 27 -0.21 -9.77 -10.52
C ALA A 27 -0.82 -9.30 -9.18
N CYS A 28 0.02 -8.89 -8.21
CA CYS A 28 -0.44 -8.37 -6.93
C CYS A 28 -1.18 -7.02 -7.05
N ALA A 29 -0.83 -6.19 -8.04
CA ALA A 29 -1.51 -4.93 -8.30
C ALA A 29 -2.87 -5.17 -8.96
N VAL A 30 -2.90 -6.04 -9.98
CA VAL A 30 -4.13 -6.43 -10.70
C VAL A 30 -5.15 -7.07 -9.75
N ASN A 31 -4.74 -8.06 -8.96
CA ASN A 31 -5.65 -8.76 -8.04
C ASN A 31 -6.17 -7.82 -6.94
N CYS A 32 -5.33 -6.92 -6.43
CA CYS A 32 -5.77 -5.93 -5.44
C CYS A 32 -6.86 -5.03 -6.03
N LYS A 33 -6.67 -4.56 -7.27
CA LYS A 33 -7.65 -3.71 -7.95
C LYS A 33 -8.94 -4.47 -8.26
N GLU A 34 -8.85 -5.69 -8.78
CA GLU A 34 -10.01 -6.52 -9.11
C GLU A 34 -10.88 -6.79 -7.86
N TRP A 35 -10.25 -7.26 -6.77
CA TRP A 35 -10.95 -7.51 -5.51
C TRP A 35 -11.66 -6.28 -4.95
N ASN A 36 -10.97 -5.12 -4.95
CA ASN A 36 -11.50 -3.90 -4.34
C ASN A 36 -12.44 -3.10 -5.27
N THR A 37 -12.41 -3.32 -6.59
CA THR A 37 -13.31 -2.66 -7.56
C THR A 37 -14.75 -3.19 -7.48
N GLY A 38 -14.97 -4.37 -6.91
CA GLY A 38 -16.32 -4.87 -6.60
C GLY A 38 -16.81 -4.49 -5.19
N GLY A 39 -15.97 -3.80 -4.40
CA GLY A 39 -16.18 -3.60 -2.96
C GLY A 39 -16.60 -2.18 -2.58
N HIS A 40 -16.45 -1.88 -1.28
CA HIS A 40 -16.80 -0.59 -0.67
C HIS A 40 -16.10 0.61 -1.33
N SER A 41 -14.88 0.42 -1.83
CA SER A 41 -14.04 1.48 -2.41
C SER A 41 -14.24 1.67 -3.92
N ALA A 42 -15.24 1.03 -4.53
CA ALA A 42 -15.48 1.08 -5.97
C ALA A 42 -16.15 2.39 -6.45
N PRO A 43 -15.86 2.86 -7.69
CA PRO A 43 -14.84 2.35 -8.61
C PRO A 43 -13.42 2.83 -8.24
N LEU A 44 -12.39 2.07 -8.64
CA LEU A 44 -10.98 2.43 -8.46
C LEU A 44 -10.35 2.88 -9.80
N PRO A 45 -10.72 4.06 -10.34
CA PRO A 45 -10.21 4.51 -11.63
C PRO A 45 -8.74 4.88 -11.52
N ASP A 46 -8.03 4.68 -12.62
CA ASP A 46 -6.68 5.15 -12.85
C ASP A 46 -6.58 5.88 -14.16
N HIS A 47 -5.82 6.95 -14.14
CA HIS A 47 -5.67 7.86 -15.24
C HIS A 47 -4.20 8.06 -15.52
N ASP A 48 -3.88 7.99 -16.81
CA ASP A 48 -2.51 8.01 -17.32
C ASP A 48 -1.57 7.05 -16.55
N PRO A 49 -1.93 5.76 -16.33
CA PRO A 49 -1.19 4.86 -15.43
C PRO A 49 0.26 4.60 -15.84
N PHE A 50 0.61 4.88 -17.10
CA PHE A 50 1.94 4.68 -17.68
C PHE A 50 2.62 6.00 -18.11
N GLY A 51 1.96 7.15 -17.96
CA GLY A 51 2.54 8.44 -18.32
C GLY A 51 3.20 9.13 -17.14
N GLN A 52 3.50 10.42 -17.32
CA GLN A 52 4.24 11.20 -16.33
C GLN A 52 3.34 11.74 -15.20
N ASP A 53 2.06 11.98 -15.49
CA ASP A 53 1.10 12.62 -14.58
C ASP A 53 0.04 11.62 -14.11
N THR A 54 0.48 10.48 -13.59
CA THR A 54 -0.40 9.40 -13.15
C THR A 54 -1.27 9.84 -11.97
N PHE A 55 -2.60 9.65 -12.05
CA PHE A 55 -3.51 9.93 -10.94
C PHE A 55 -4.66 8.90 -10.82
N GLY A 56 -5.34 8.86 -9.68
CA GLY A 56 -6.39 7.89 -9.39
C GLY A 56 -6.07 6.99 -8.20
N VAL A 57 -6.75 5.84 -8.10
CA VAL A 57 -6.66 4.96 -6.91
C VAL A 57 -5.83 3.72 -7.21
N TRP A 58 -4.59 3.72 -6.68
CA TRP A 58 -3.63 2.62 -6.79
C TRP A 58 -3.22 2.16 -5.38
N PHE A 59 -3.91 1.17 -4.82
CA PHE A 59 -3.59 0.65 -3.50
C PHE A 59 -2.29 -0.14 -3.43
N ASN A 60 -1.83 -0.69 -4.55
CA ASN A 60 -0.56 -1.40 -4.66
C ASN A 60 0.11 -1.06 -6.00
N ARG A 61 1.23 -0.32 -5.96
CA ARG A 61 2.00 0.07 -7.15
C ARG A 61 3.34 -0.64 -7.15
N VAL A 62 3.66 -1.35 -8.23
CA VAL A 62 5.00 -1.90 -8.43
C VAL A 62 5.88 -0.82 -9.06
N HIS A 63 6.88 -0.35 -8.32
CA HIS A 63 7.90 0.56 -8.83
C HIS A 63 9.10 -0.23 -9.32
N THR A 64 9.64 0.15 -10.47
CA THR A 64 10.82 -0.47 -11.07
C THR A 64 11.97 0.52 -11.07
N TYR A 65 13.14 0.08 -10.65
CA TYR A 65 14.34 0.88 -10.55
C TYR A 65 15.50 0.16 -11.22
N GLU A 66 16.28 0.87 -12.02
CA GLU A 66 17.62 0.42 -12.42
C GLU A 66 18.59 0.81 -11.31
N CYS A 67 19.39 -0.15 -10.84
CA CYS A 67 20.26 -0.02 -9.67
C CYS A 67 21.62 -0.63 -9.94
N GLY A 68 22.66 -0.10 -9.31
CA GLY A 68 24.04 -0.56 -9.50
C GLY A 68 24.69 0.00 -10.77
N GLU A 69 25.96 -0.32 -10.96
CA GLU A 69 26.77 0.13 -12.11
C GLU A 69 27.61 -1.02 -12.65
N GLY A 70 27.95 -0.97 -13.94
CA GLY A 70 28.82 -1.97 -14.57
C GLY A 70 28.26 -3.40 -14.45
N ALA A 71 29.06 -4.31 -13.89
CA ALA A 71 28.68 -5.71 -13.71
C ALA A 71 27.61 -5.93 -12.62
N ASP A 72 27.42 -4.97 -11.71
CA ASP A 72 26.43 -5.04 -10.63
C ASP A 72 25.08 -4.40 -11.02
N SER A 73 24.94 -3.94 -12.27
CA SER A 73 23.71 -3.35 -12.78
C SER A 73 22.57 -4.37 -12.77
N ARG A 74 21.42 -3.97 -12.20
CA ARG A 74 20.23 -4.80 -12.09
C ARG A 74 18.96 -3.96 -12.03
N THR A 75 17.87 -4.56 -12.49
CA THR A 75 16.52 -4.05 -12.28
C THR A 75 15.96 -4.58 -10.95
N VAL A 76 15.42 -3.69 -10.11
CA VAL A 76 14.79 -4.03 -8.83
C VAL A 76 13.32 -3.60 -8.86
N HIS A 77 12.43 -4.49 -8.41
CA HIS A 77 11.00 -4.22 -8.32
C HIS A 77 10.57 -4.06 -6.86
N PHE A 78 9.81 -3.01 -6.57
CA PHE A 78 9.31 -2.69 -5.24
C PHE A 78 7.79 -2.52 -5.27
N PRO A 79 7.02 -3.55 -4.90
CA PRO A 79 5.57 -3.45 -4.70
C PRO A 79 5.27 -2.59 -3.46
N ARG A 80 4.85 -1.35 -3.71
CA ARG A 80 4.50 -0.38 -2.68
C ARG A 80 2.99 -0.38 -2.45
N SER A 81 2.58 -0.97 -1.33
CA SER A 81 1.23 -0.86 -0.76
C SER A 81 1.23 -0.01 0.51
N CYS A 82 0.07 0.19 1.14
CA CYS A 82 0.01 0.75 2.49
C CYS A 82 0.83 -0.11 3.44
N LEU A 83 1.75 0.49 4.19
CA LEU A 83 2.61 -0.24 5.13
C LEU A 83 1.95 -0.53 6.48
N HIS A 84 0.71 -0.03 6.69
CA HIS A 84 -0.04 -0.14 7.95
C HIS A 84 0.84 0.16 9.18
N CYS A 85 1.50 1.32 9.13
CA CYS A 85 2.53 1.72 10.09
C CYS A 85 2.08 1.59 11.54
N GLU A 86 3.03 1.30 12.44
CA GLU A 86 2.75 1.25 13.87
C GLU A 86 2.25 2.61 14.40
N THR A 87 2.93 3.68 13.99
CA THR A 87 2.57 5.08 14.24
C THR A 87 2.18 5.77 12.93
N PRO A 88 0.93 5.58 12.45
CA PRO A 88 0.52 6.05 11.13
C PRO A 88 0.25 7.54 11.11
N ALA A 89 1.18 8.31 10.53
CA ALA A 89 1.03 9.76 10.37
C ALA A 89 -0.26 10.16 9.63
N CYS A 90 -0.75 9.34 8.69
CA CYS A 90 -2.01 9.59 7.99
C CYS A 90 -3.24 9.60 8.92
N VAL A 91 -3.23 8.82 10.00
CA VAL A 91 -4.30 8.80 11.02
C VAL A 91 -4.18 10.05 11.91
N GLU A 92 -2.97 10.39 12.33
CA GLU A 92 -2.71 11.53 13.22
C GLU A 92 -3.11 12.88 12.61
N VAL A 93 -2.99 13.02 11.29
CA VAL A 93 -3.34 14.26 10.58
C VAL A 93 -4.79 14.30 10.08
N CYS A 94 -5.55 13.20 10.17
CA CYS A 94 -6.89 13.11 9.57
C CYS A 94 -7.93 13.88 10.41
N PRO A 95 -8.47 15.03 9.95
CA PRO A 95 -9.36 15.86 10.77
C PRO A 95 -10.76 15.25 10.90
N THR A 96 -11.17 14.40 9.96
CA THR A 96 -12.49 13.77 9.92
C THR A 96 -12.55 12.45 10.70
N GLY A 97 -11.39 11.87 11.04
CA GLY A 97 -11.30 10.51 11.56
C GLY A 97 -11.59 9.42 10.50
N ALA A 98 -11.58 9.77 9.21
CA ALA A 98 -11.76 8.81 8.12
C ALA A 98 -10.62 7.79 8.04
N SER A 99 -9.39 8.20 8.37
CA SER A 99 -8.25 7.29 8.56
C SER A 99 -8.17 6.86 10.01
N TYR A 100 -8.09 5.55 10.27
CA TYR A 100 -8.03 4.99 11.63
C TYR A 100 -7.19 3.71 11.68
N LYS A 101 -6.62 3.40 12.83
CA LYS A 101 -5.93 2.12 13.10
C LYS A 101 -6.88 1.22 13.87
N ARG A 102 -7.02 -0.02 13.41
CA ARG A 102 -7.91 -1.03 13.99
C ARG A 102 -7.32 -1.61 15.27
N GLU A 103 -8.08 -1.58 16.36
CA GLU A 103 -7.61 -1.96 17.70
C GLU A 103 -7.31 -3.45 17.84
N GLU A 104 -8.06 -4.29 17.12
CA GLU A 104 -7.99 -5.73 17.27
C GLU A 104 -6.76 -6.36 16.59
N ASP A 105 -6.16 -5.71 15.58
CA ASP A 105 -5.06 -6.29 14.82
C ASP A 105 -4.08 -5.32 14.15
N GLY A 106 -4.25 -4.02 14.37
CA GLY A 106 -3.31 -2.99 13.97
C GLY A 106 -3.39 -2.55 12.50
N ILE A 107 -4.35 -3.04 11.72
CA ILE A 107 -4.53 -2.61 10.32
C ILE A 107 -4.98 -1.15 10.26
N VAL A 108 -4.28 -0.34 9.47
CA VAL A 108 -4.71 1.03 9.13
C VAL A 108 -5.72 1.02 8.00
N LEU A 109 -6.89 1.62 8.20
CA LEU A 109 -8.01 1.67 7.25
C LEU A 109 -8.40 3.12 6.94
N VAL A 110 -9.09 3.32 5.82
CA VAL A 110 -9.66 4.60 5.39
C VAL A 110 -11.12 4.37 4.97
N ASN A 111 -12.02 5.25 5.40
CA ASN A 111 -13.45 5.21 5.07
C ASN A 111 -13.89 6.38 4.18
#